data_AF-A0A7I4YRQ8-F1
#
_entry.id   AF-A0A7I4YRQ8-F1
#
_cell.length_a   1.000
_cell.length_b   1.000
_cell.length_c   1.000
_cell.angle_alpha   90.00
_cell.angle_beta   90.00
_cell.angle_gamma   90.00
#
_symmetry.space_group_name_H-M   'P 1'
#
loop_
_entity.id
_entity.type
_entity.pdbx_description
1 polymer ?
#
loop_
_entity_poly.entity_id
_entity_poly.type
_entity_poly.pdbx_seq_one_letter_code
_entity_poly.pdbx_strand_id
1 'polypeptide(L)'
;MTMLVVVIALSALVQSINSQVVSKTVIDFCSTTDNQSCGPGQCIPHSTGNRCKCPLGWMGRKCARPCQDVYRSCKRWREEERCSWTRPISPFFTDNCALSCGLCQSSGRRLPLTLPPILDNIAWFVGRWESKTTQGDNFPESLSGPYREILEVQISDVPMFDRPPVNISRTAVTMDGRDIYTQVGFMTSKPFKEDTGFVEFNKPTHGDDLVAIESVGNNGQMIIEEGIVRNNAIKLETKFKRSFFGNHTLFKQAKRMFLLIRPDILEERVIITDKFGVTKKWLKRFKRTFNYLEEFVRDTDVNDRS
;
A
#
# COMPACT_ATOMS: atom_id res chain seq x y z
N MET A 1 -31.47 -55.60 -2.13
CA MET A 1 -30.19 -55.29 -1.44
C MET A 1 -29.19 -54.53 -2.33
N THR A 2 -29.25 -54.66 -3.66
CA THR A 2 -28.35 -53.98 -4.62
C THR A 2 -28.67 -52.52 -4.88
N MET A 3 -29.95 -52.10 -4.87
CA MET A 3 -30.32 -50.68 -5.07
C MET A 3 -29.93 -49.75 -3.92
N LEU A 4 -29.90 -50.25 -2.67
CA LEU A 4 -29.55 -49.45 -1.50
C LEU A 4 -28.06 -49.08 -1.48
N VAL A 5 -27.21 -50.00 -1.97
CA VAL A 5 -25.74 -49.79 -2.06
C VAL A 5 -25.40 -48.74 -3.12
N VAL A 6 -26.14 -48.71 -4.23
CA VAL A 6 -25.93 -47.73 -5.31
C VAL A 6 -26.31 -46.31 -4.87
N VAL A 7 -27.40 -46.15 -4.10
CA VAL A 7 -27.83 -44.84 -3.57
C VAL A 7 -26.87 -44.31 -2.50
N ILE A 8 -26.31 -45.20 -1.66
CA ILE A 8 -25.29 -44.82 -0.65
C ILE A 8 -23.96 -44.46 -1.33
N ALA A 9 -23.56 -45.18 -2.39
CA ALA A 9 -22.37 -44.84 -3.16
C ALA A 9 -22.51 -43.51 -3.91
N LEU A 10 -23.68 -43.22 -4.49
CA LEU A 10 -23.96 -41.93 -5.15
C LEU A 10 -24.03 -40.76 -4.17
N SER A 11 -24.57 -40.95 -2.96
CA SER A 11 -24.58 -39.89 -1.93
C SER A 11 -23.20 -39.61 -1.34
N ALA A 12 -22.34 -40.64 -1.19
CA ALA A 12 -20.93 -40.45 -0.80
C ALA A 12 -20.09 -39.77 -1.90
N LEU A 13 -20.38 -40.03 -3.18
CA LEU A 13 -19.76 -39.34 -4.32
C LEU A 13 -20.26 -37.89 -4.48
N VAL A 14 -21.47 -37.55 -4.05
CA VAL A 14 -21.97 -36.17 -4.06
C VAL A 14 -21.40 -35.36 -2.88
N GLN A 15 -21.11 -35.99 -1.74
CA GLN A 15 -20.49 -35.32 -0.59
C GLN A 15 -19.00 -34.97 -0.79
N SER A 16 -18.28 -35.64 -1.70
CA SER A 16 -16.86 -35.36 -1.96
C SER A 16 -16.63 -34.18 -2.93
N ILE A 17 -17.66 -33.61 -3.53
CA ILE A 17 -17.53 -32.56 -4.56
C ILE A 17 -17.47 -31.14 -3.96
N ASN A 18 -17.80 -30.94 -2.68
CA ASN A 18 -17.87 -29.60 -2.07
C ASN A 18 -17.20 -29.48 -0.69
N SER A 19 -16.04 -30.12 -0.49
CA SER A 19 -15.21 -29.80 0.68
C SER A 19 -14.50 -28.47 0.44
N GLN A 20 -15.08 -27.37 0.94
CA GLN A 20 -14.41 -26.07 0.93
C GLN A 20 -13.26 -26.09 1.95
N VAL A 21 -12.02 -25.95 1.48
CA VAL A 21 -10.84 -25.88 2.35
C VAL A 21 -10.75 -24.46 2.92
N VAL A 22 -10.78 -24.36 4.26
CA VAL A 22 -10.52 -23.10 4.97
C VAL A 22 -9.06 -22.70 4.70
N SER A 23 -8.88 -21.55 4.06
CA SER A 23 -7.56 -20.98 3.80
C SER A 23 -7.28 -19.90 4.84
N LYS A 24 -6.34 -20.15 5.76
CA LYS A 24 -5.76 -19.11 6.61
C LYS A 24 -4.44 -18.67 6.00
N THR A 25 -4.48 -17.65 5.14
CA THR A 25 -3.24 -17.03 4.64
C THR A 25 -2.72 -16.02 5.63
N VAL A 26 -1.41 -16.03 5.82
CA VAL A 26 -0.74 -15.19 6.80
C VAL A 26 0.38 -14.43 6.11
N ILE A 27 0.58 -13.16 6.49
CA ILE A 27 1.66 -12.33 5.94
C ILE A 27 2.97 -12.69 6.64
N ASP A 28 3.92 -13.18 5.86
CA ASP A 28 5.32 -13.31 6.25
C ASP A 28 6.09 -12.05 5.87
N PHE A 29 6.63 -11.33 6.87
CA PHE A 29 7.48 -10.16 6.59
C PHE A 29 8.94 -10.52 6.32
N CYS A 30 9.32 -11.78 6.56
CA CYS A 30 10.64 -12.32 6.28
C CYS A 30 10.59 -13.79 5.86
N SER A 31 11.69 -14.30 5.31
CA SER A 31 11.82 -15.70 4.94
C SER A 31 12.94 -16.37 5.76
N THR A 32 12.68 -17.57 6.27
CA THR A 32 13.68 -18.37 6.98
C THR A 32 14.73 -18.96 6.03
N THR A 33 14.47 -18.98 4.72
CA THR A 33 15.41 -19.46 3.69
C THR A 33 16.29 -18.36 3.11
N ASP A 34 15.92 -17.09 3.32
CA ASP A 34 16.67 -15.93 2.85
C ASP A 34 17.25 -15.16 4.05
N ASN A 35 18.56 -15.33 4.27
CA ASN A 35 19.29 -14.67 5.34
C ASN A 35 19.31 -13.14 5.22
N GLN A 36 19.02 -12.58 4.04
CA GLN A 36 18.97 -11.12 3.83
C GLN A 36 17.56 -10.54 4.01
N SER A 37 16.53 -11.39 4.22
CA SER A 37 15.14 -10.96 4.32
C SER A 37 14.86 -10.02 5.51
N CYS A 38 15.70 -10.07 6.55
CA CYS A 38 15.64 -9.20 7.73
C CYS A 38 16.74 -8.15 7.82
N GLY A 39 17.54 -7.94 6.77
CA GLY A 39 18.67 -7.01 6.82
C GLY A 39 19.64 -7.40 7.95
N PRO A 40 19.89 -6.54 8.96
CA PRO A 40 20.77 -6.85 10.08
C PRO A 40 20.14 -7.78 11.14
N GLY A 41 18.85 -8.09 11.03
CA GLY A 41 18.12 -8.95 11.97
C GLY A 41 18.04 -10.42 11.55
N GLN A 42 17.35 -11.22 12.37
CA GLN A 42 17.09 -12.63 12.11
C GLN A 42 15.59 -12.87 11.88
N CYS A 43 15.24 -13.69 10.89
CA CYS A 43 13.85 -14.10 10.68
C CYS A 43 13.42 -15.16 11.71
N ILE A 44 12.34 -14.88 12.43
CA ILE A 44 11.76 -15.77 13.45
C ILE A 44 10.40 -16.29 12.95
N PRO A 45 10.19 -17.62 12.93
CA PRO A 45 8.92 -18.19 12.54
C PRO A 45 7.85 -18.00 13.61
N HIS A 46 6.64 -17.64 13.18
CA HIS A 46 5.45 -17.57 14.03
C HIS A 46 4.24 -18.16 13.31
N SER A 47 3.28 -18.69 14.07
CA SER A 47 2.00 -19.19 13.53
C SER A 47 1.17 -18.08 12.86
N THR A 48 1.38 -16.83 13.25
CA THR A 48 0.77 -15.62 12.66
C THR A 48 1.72 -14.90 11.70
N GLY A 49 2.73 -15.62 11.18
CA GLY A 49 3.59 -15.18 10.09
C GLY A 49 4.97 -14.77 10.56
N ASN A 50 5.97 -15.03 9.73
CA ASN A 50 7.37 -14.79 10.10
C ASN A 50 7.63 -13.29 10.37
N ARG A 51 8.46 -12.99 11.38
CA ARG A 51 8.83 -11.62 11.80
C ARG A 51 10.33 -11.47 11.97
N CYS A 52 10.85 -10.27 11.75
CA CYS A 52 12.26 -9.98 12.01
C CYS A 52 12.50 -9.68 13.49
N LYS A 53 13.42 -10.41 14.11
CA LYS A 53 14.07 -10.01 15.36
C LYS A 53 15.20 -9.05 15.01
N CYS A 54 14.98 -7.78 15.33
CA CYS A 54 15.86 -6.69 14.95
C CYS A 54 16.87 -6.32 16.05
N PRO A 55 17.97 -5.62 15.69
CA PRO A 55 18.85 -4.99 16.65
C PRO A 55 18.09 -4.01 17.56
N LEU A 56 18.70 -3.68 18.70
CA LEU A 56 18.16 -2.71 19.66
C LEU A 56 17.76 -1.42 18.95
N GLY A 57 16.55 -0.92 19.22
CA GLY A 57 16.09 0.34 18.65
C GLY A 57 15.37 0.25 17.30
N TRP A 58 15.30 -0.93 16.69
CA TRP A 58 14.77 -1.14 15.34
C TRP A 58 13.69 -2.21 15.31
N MET A 59 12.81 -2.15 14.30
CA MET A 59 11.75 -3.12 14.06
C MET A 59 11.31 -3.14 12.58
N GLY A 60 10.28 -3.94 12.28
CA GLY A 60 9.64 -3.98 10.97
C GLY A 60 10.41 -4.82 9.95
N ARG A 61 9.93 -4.81 8.69
CA ARG A 61 10.57 -5.54 7.60
C ARG A 61 11.98 -5.02 7.36
N LYS A 62 12.94 -5.95 7.17
CA LYS A 62 14.37 -5.63 7.01
C LYS A 62 14.98 -4.80 8.16
N CYS A 63 14.31 -4.71 9.31
CA CYS A 63 14.70 -3.84 10.42
C CYS A 63 14.91 -2.38 9.99
N ALA A 64 14.10 -1.91 9.04
CA ALA A 64 14.33 -0.64 8.36
C ALA A 64 13.69 0.57 9.06
N ARG A 65 12.93 0.38 10.15
CA ARG A 65 12.29 1.48 10.88
C ARG A 65 12.60 1.44 12.38
N PRO A 66 12.64 2.61 13.06
CA PRO A 66 12.82 2.68 14.50
C PRO A 66 11.72 1.92 15.24
N CYS A 67 12.06 1.42 16.41
CA CYS A 67 11.08 0.86 17.35
C CYS A 67 10.17 1.97 17.87
N GLN A 68 8.92 1.97 17.41
CA GLN A 68 7.90 2.92 17.80
C GLN A 68 6.50 2.34 17.56
N ASP A 69 5.50 2.94 18.19
CA ASP A 69 4.10 2.62 17.93
C ASP A 69 3.62 3.34 16.66
N VAL A 70 2.80 2.65 15.87
CA VAL A 70 2.16 3.18 14.66
C VAL A 70 0.97 4.05 15.02
N TYR A 71 0.16 3.60 15.99
CA TYR A 71 -1.08 4.28 16.39
C TYR A 71 -0.93 4.95 17.75
N ARG A 72 -1.52 6.15 17.89
CA ARG A 72 -1.58 6.86 19.17
C ARG A 72 -2.33 6.09 20.27
N SER A 73 -3.26 5.22 19.88
CA SER A 73 -4.08 4.39 20.77
C SER A 73 -3.33 3.20 21.39
N CYS A 74 -2.08 2.93 21.00
CA CYS A 74 -1.32 1.76 21.46
C CYS A 74 -1.17 1.69 22.99
N LYS A 75 -0.98 2.82 23.68
CA LYS A 75 -0.93 2.87 25.15
C LYS A 75 -2.23 2.38 25.78
N ARG A 76 -3.37 2.88 25.30
CA ARG A 76 -4.69 2.46 25.76
C ARG A 76 -4.94 0.97 25.48
N TRP A 77 -4.57 0.48 24.30
CA TRP A 77 -4.76 -0.93 23.95
C TRP A 77 -3.89 -1.88 24.79
N ARG A 78 -2.72 -1.42 25.25
CA ARG A 78 -1.92 -2.15 26.23
C ARG A 78 -2.62 -2.23 27.58
N GLU A 79 -3.22 -1.13 28.05
CA GLU A 79 -4.00 -1.11 29.31
C GLU A 79 -5.21 -2.04 29.25
N GLU A 80 -5.84 -2.16 28.08
CA GLU A 80 -6.93 -3.12 27.78
C GLU A 80 -6.41 -4.55 27.51
N GLU A 81 -5.15 -4.85 27.84
CA GLU A 81 -4.47 -6.15 27.69
C GLU A 81 -4.45 -6.73 26.25
N ARG A 82 -4.74 -5.91 25.23
CA ARG A 82 -4.88 -6.39 23.83
C ARG A 82 -3.58 -6.96 23.28
N CYS A 83 -2.42 -6.48 23.74
CA CYS A 83 -1.12 -7.06 23.38
C CYS A 83 -1.00 -8.56 23.71
N SER A 84 -1.71 -9.04 24.74
CA SER A 84 -1.60 -10.40 25.26
C SER A 84 -2.73 -11.29 24.77
N TRP A 85 -3.99 -10.91 25.01
CA TRP A 85 -5.12 -11.81 24.74
C TRP A 85 -5.44 -11.96 23.25
N THR A 86 -5.16 -10.94 22.42
CA THR A 86 -5.42 -11.04 20.97
C THR A 86 -4.30 -11.76 20.23
N ARG A 87 -3.12 -11.93 20.85
CA ARG A 87 -1.93 -12.48 20.19
C ARG A 87 -2.15 -13.83 19.49
N PRO A 88 -2.95 -14.78 20.02
CA PRO A 88 -3.24 -16.03 19.32
C PRO A 88 -4.13 -15.85 18.08
N ILE A 89 -4.88 -14.75 18.02
CA ILE A 89 -5.94 -14.51 17.04
C ILE A 89 -5.44 -13.57 15.94
N SER A 90 -4.71 -12.51 16.31
CA SER A 90 -4.28 -11.45 15.40
C SER A 90 -2.90 -10.90 15.80
N PRO A 91 -1.97 -10.73 14.85
CA PRO A 91 -0.69 -10.05 15.08
C PRO A 91 -0.81 -8.52 15.04
N PHE A 92 -2.03 -7.96 14.89
CA PHE A 92 -2.24 -6.52 14.71
C PHE A 92 -1.56 -5.67 15.79
N PHE A 93 -1.80 -5.95 17.08
CA PHE A 93 -1.24 -5.16 18.17
C PHE A 93 0.27 -5.36 18.30
N THR A 94 0.77 -6.58 18.06
CA THR A 94 2.21 -6.84 18.11
C THR A 94 2.96 -6.16 16.97
N ASP A 95 2.35 -6.05 15.78
CA ASP A 95 2.98 -5.43 14.61
C ASP A 95 2.90 -3.89 14.62
N ASN A 96 1.80 -3.34 15.17
CA ASN A 96 1.55 -1.90 15.17
C ASN A 96 1.88 -1.19 16.49
N CYS A 97 1.92 -1.91 17.61
CA CYS A 97 2.17 -1.34 18.94
C CYS A 97 3.39 -1.98 19.62
N ALA A 98 4.43 -2.26 18.82
CA ALA A 98 5.58 -3.03 19.29
C ALA A 98 6.31 -2.38 20.48
N LEU A 99 6.35 -1.05 20.57
CA LEU A 99 6.96 -0.35 21.69
C LEU A 99 6.06 -0.48 22.94
N SER A 100 4.78 -0.14 22.83
CA SER A 100 3.83 -0.26 23.94
C SER A 100 3.69 -1.69 24.46
N CYS A 101 3.66 -2.68 23.57
CA CYS A 101 3.59 -4.11 23.88
C CYS A 101 4.93 -4.72 24.34
N GLY A 102 6.02 -3.93 24.41
CA GLY A 102 7.32 -4.38 24.92
C GLY A 102 8.07 -5.36 24.01
N LEU A 103 7.77 -5.37 22.71
CA LEU A 103 8.41 -6.25 21.71
C LEU A 103 9.74 -5.68 21.21
N CYS A 104 9.97 -4.39 21.38
CA CYS A 104 11.22 -3.72 21.09
C CYS A 104 11.46 -2.57 22.08
N GLN A 105 12.67 -2.01 22.05
CA GLN A 105 13.07 -0.86 22.87
C GLN A 105 13.34 0.35 21.97
N SER A 106 12.98 1.56 22.40
CA SER A 106 13.23 2.79 21.64
C SER A 106 14.74 3.03 21.45
N SER A 107 15.12 3.55 20.28
CA SER A 107 16.47 4.07 20.00
C SER A 107 16.64 5.55 20.37
N GLY A 108 15.61 6.20 20.92
CA GLY A 108 15.53 7.65 21.07
C GLY A 108 15.25 8.38 19.74
N ARG A 109 15.05 7.62 18.65
CA ARG A 109 14.69 8.12 17.32
C ARG A 109 13.33 7.58 16.94
N ARG A 110 12.54 8.41 16.28
CA ARG A 110 11.21 8.06 15.79
C ARG A 110 10.91 8.74 14.46
N LEU A 111 9.93 8.23 13.74
CA LEU A 111 9.36 8.93 12.58
C LEU A 111 8.20 9.82 13.08
N PRO A 112 7.98 11.01 12.50
CA PRO A 112 6.80 11.82 12.79
C PRO A 112 5.51 11.04 12.56
N LEU A 113 5.45 10.31 11.44
CA LEU A 113 4.37 9.38 11.09
C LEU A 113 5.00 8.07 10.64
N THR A 114 4.46 6.95 11.12
CA THR A 114 4.99 5.61 10.81
C THR A 114 4.09 4.93 9.81
N LEU A 115 4.68 4.37 8.74
CA LEU A 115 3.93 3.57 7.79
C LEU A 115 3.45 2.27 8.48
N PRO A 116 2.13 1.98 8.50
CA PRO A 116 1.63 0.72 9.03
C PRO A 116 2.20 -0.49 8.27
N PRO A 117 2.59 -1.60 8.93
CA PRO A 117 3.25 -2.75 8.28
C PRO A 117 2.47 -3.36 7.12
N ILE A 118 1.14 -3.26 7.14
CA ILE A 118 0.29 -3.75 6.07
C ILE A 118 0.54 -3.03 4.73
N LEU A 119 1.11 -1.83 4.76
CA LEU A 119 1.47 -1.02 3.59
C LEU A 119 2.96 -1.14 3.20
N ASP A 120 3.71 -2.07 3.81
CA ASP A 120 5.14 -2.27 3.50
C ASP A 120 5.37 -2.62 2.02
N ASN A 121 4.38 -3.20 1.34
CA ASN A 121 4.43 -3.53 -0.09
C ASN A 121 4.45 -2.29 -1.01
N ILE A 122 4.01 -1.13 -0.51
CA ILE A 122 4.04 0.16 -1.22
C ILE A 122 5.01 1.17 -0.59
N ALA A 123 5.78 0.78 0.43
CA ALA A 123 6.73 1.66 1.14
C ALA A 123 7.72 2.36 0.20
N TRP A 124 8.12 1.70 -0.89
CA TRP A 124 9.04 2.25 -1.88
C TRP A 124 8.48 3.43 -2.68
N PHE A 125 7.16 3.57 -2.74
CA PHE A 125 6.44 4.62 -3.46
C PHE A 125 6.23 5.87 -2.59
N VAL A 126 6.26 5.71 -1.26
CA VAL A 126 6.12 6.81 -0.29
C VAL A 126 7.30 7.78 -0.44
N GLY A 127 6.99 9.08 -0.54
CA GLY A 127 7.97 10.13 -0.76
C GLY A 127 7.44 11.30 -1.59
N ARG A 128 8.29 12.32 -1.74
CA ARG A 128 8.09 13.41 -2.71
C ARG A 128 8.93 13.16 -3.95
N TRP A 129 8.28 13.24 -5.10
CA TRP A 129 8.81 12.90 -6.41
C TRP A 129 8.62 14.08 -7.34
N GLU A 130 9.70 14.54 -7.98
CA GLU A 130 9.65 15.70 -8.87
C GLU A 130 10.07 15.35 -10.30
N SER A 131 9.36 15.89 -11.28
CA SER A 131 9.64 15.74 -12.70
C SER A 131 9.59 17.07 -13.43
N LYS A 132 10.35 17.17 -14.51
CA LYS A 132 10.26 18.25 -15.51
C LYS A 132 10.12 17.61 -16.87
N THR A 133 9.10 18.01 -17.61
CA THR A 133 8.81 17.48 -18.94
C THR A 133 9.19 18.49 -20.02
N THR A 134 9.32 18.00 -21.25
CA THR A 134 9.54 18.83 -22.45
C THR A 134 8.29 18.93 -23.32
N GLN A 135 7.22 18.22 -22.95
CA GLN A 135 5.95 18.15 -23.68
C GLN A 135 4.79 18.29 -22.69
N GLY A 136 3.59 18.59 -23.22
CA GLY A 136 2.37 18.77 -22.46
C GLY A 136 1.63 17.47 -22.09
N ASP A 137 2.14 16.28 -22.46
CA ASP A 137 1.47 15.02 -22.12
C ASP A 137 1.40 14.79 -20.61
N ASN A 138 0.19 14.82 -20.08
CA ASN A 138 -0.11 14.84 -18.66
C ASN A 138 -1.34 13.94 -18.41
N PHE A 139 -1.36 13.23 -17.28
CA PHE A 139 -2.51 12.41 -16.89
C PHE A 139 -3.42 13.23 -15.96
N PRO A 140 -4.75 13.19 -16.07
CA PRO A 140 -5.54 12.52 -17.10
C PRO A 140 -5.64 13.33 -18.40
N GLU A 141 -5.31 14.62 -18.37
CA GLU A 141 -5.42 15.55 -19.50
C GLU A 141 -4.10 16.25 -19.77
N SER A 142 -3.79 16.48 -21.05
CA SER A 142 -2.60 17.22 -21.47
C SER A 142 -2.66 18.69 -21.02
N LEU A 143 -1.50 19.26 -20.69
CA LEU A 143 -1.30 20.69 -20.46
C LEU A 143 -0.88 21.39 -21.75
N SER A 144 -0.97 22.73 -21.78
CA SER A 144 -0.64 23.55 -22.95
C SER A 144 0.84 23.52 -23.37
N GLY A 145 1.73 23.05 -22.50
CA GLY A 145 3.17 23.02 -22.79
C GLY A 145 4.00 22.21 -21.79
N PRO A 146 5.34 22.33 -21.85
CA PRO A 146 6.26 21.73 -20.89
C PRO A 146 5.89 22.12 -19.46
N TYR A 147 6.07 21.22 -18.49
CA TYR A 147 5.63 21.45 -17.12
C TYR A 147 6.57 20.84 -16.07
N ARG A 148 6.51 21.38 -14.87
CA ARG A 148 7.05 20.81 -13.64
C ARG A 148 5.94 20.07 -12.93
N GLU A 149 6.23 18.89 -12.41
CA GLU A 149 5.29 18.10 -11.63
C GLU A 149 5.88 17.66 -10.30
N ILE A 150 5.07 17.73 -9.25
CA ILE A 150 5.33 17.14 -7.94
C ILE A 150 4.26 16.07 -7.72
N LEU A 151 4.70 14.82 -7.54
CA LEU A 151 3.90 13.71 -7.03
C LEU A 151 4.32 13.46 -5.59
N GLU A 152 3.37 13.48 -4.68
CA GLU A 152 3.64 13.36 -3.26
C GLU A 152 2.74 12.29 -2.64
N VAL A 153 3.39 11.30 -2.06
CA VAL A 153 2.75 10.16 -1.38
C VAL A 153 3.18 10.22 0.08
N GLN A 154 2.23 10.57 0.94
CA GLN A 154 2.46 10.84 2.36
C GLN A 154 1.73 9.85 3.24
N ILE A 155 2.34 9.51 4.37
CA ILE A 155 1.70 8.68 5.39
C ILE A 155 0.56 9.48 6.02
N SER A 156 -0.64 8.91 6.08
CA SER A 156 -1.79 9.52 6.73
C SER A 156 -1.75 9.26 8.24
N ASP A 157 -2.12 10.25 9.05
CA ASP A 157 -2.39 10.00 10.46
C ASP A 157 -3.75 9.29 10.57
N VAL A 158 -3.72 8.02 10.91
CA VAL A 158 -4.88 7.13 10.80
C VAL A 158 -5.49 6.87 12.18
N PRO A 159 -6.74 7.29 12.45
CA PRO A 159 -7.48 6.86 13.63
C PRO A 159 -8.18 5.50 13.44
N MET A 160 -8.03 4.86 12.28
CA MET A 160 -8.92 3.77 11.84
C MET A 160 -8.35 2.36 12.06
N PHE A 161 -9.24 1.45 12.42
CA PHE A 161 -9.06 0.01 12.29
C PHE A 161 -9.24 -0.43 10.82
N ASP A 162 -8.67 -1.59 10.49
CA ASP A 162 -8.70 -2.26 9.18
C ASP A 162 -7.61 -1.81 8.20
N ARG A 163 -7.89 -0.88 7.27
CA ARG A 163 -6.95 -0.54 6.18
C ARG A 163 -6.57 0.93 6.14
N PRO A 164 -5.36 1.27 6.62
CA PRO A 164 -4.89 2.64 6.58
C PRO A 164 -4.60 3.07 5.13
N PRO A 165 -5.06 4.26 4.68
CA PRO A 165 -4.63 4.83 3.42
C PRO A 165 -3.27 5.55 3.56
N VAL A 166 -2.65 5.84 2.42
CA VAL A 166 -1.68 6.94 2.28
C VAL A 166 -2.32 8.07 1.48
N ASN A 167 -1.98 9.31 1.82
CA ASN A 167 -2.40 10.47 1.05
C ASN A 167 -1.59 10.52 -0.24
N ILE A 168 -2.25 10.78 -1.36
CA ILE A 168 -1.59 11.03 -2.64
C ILE A 168 -2.03 12.37 -3.18
N SER A 169 -1.07 13.18 -3.57
CA SER A 169 -1.32 14.45 -4.24
C SER A 169 -0.40 14.64 -5.42
N ARG A 170 -0.87 15.42 -6.38
CA ARG A 170 -0.15 15.72 -7.60
C ARG A 170 -0.40 17.16 -7.98
N THR A 171 0.68 17.89 -8.22
CA THR A 171 0.62 19.26 -8.72
C THR A 171 1.49 19.36 -9.96
N ALA A 172 0.90 19.73 -11.09
CA ALA A 172 1.61 20.01 -12.33
C ALA A 172 1.41 21.48 -12.72
N VAL A 173 2.50 22.18 -12.99
CA VAL A 173 2.50 23.59 -13.37
C VAL A 173 3.35 23.75 -14.62
N THR A 174 2.75 24.30 -15.67
CA THR A 174 3.45 24.65 -16.91
C THR A 174 4.63 25.58 -16.65
N MET A 175 5.67 25.52 -17.48
CA MET A 175 6.89 26.33 -17.27
C MET A 175 6.64 27.83 -17.39
N ASP A 176 5.59 28.24 -18.08
CA ASP A 176 5.11 29.63 -18.18
C ASP A 176 4.08 30.00 -17.10
N GLY A 177 3.68 29.04 -16.26
CA GLY A 177 2.74 29.22 -15.16
C GLY A 177 1.27 29.40 -15.55
N ARG A 178 0.90 29.22 -16.82
CA ARG A 178 -0.48 29.46 -17.29
C ARG A 178 -1.46 28.36 -16.86
N ASP A 179 -1.03 27.11 -16.97
CA ASP A 179 -1.83 25.96 -16.54
C ASP A 179 -1.31 25.37 -15.24
N ILE A 180 -2.25 25.19 -14.30
CA ILE A 180 -2.03 24.55 -13.01
C ILE A 180 -3.04 23.42 -12.85
N TYR A 181 -2.54 22.19 -12.80
CA TYR A 181 -3.34 21.01 -12.50
C TYR A 181 -3.00 20.52 -11.10
N THR A 182 -4.02 20.36 -10.26
CA THR A 182 -3.88 19.80 -8.91
C THR A 182 -4.85 18.65 -8.72
N GLN A 183 -4.36 17.56 -8.15
CA GLN A 183 -5.14 16.38 -7.83
C GLN A 183 -4.79 15.91 -6.42
N VAL A 184 -5.81 15.56 -5.66
CA VAL A 184 -5.67 15.03 -4.29
C VAL A 184 -6.49 13.76 -4.15
N GLY A 185 -6.08 12.88 -3.25
CA GLY A 185 -6.70 11.58 -3.12
C GLY A 185 -6.09 10.70 -2.06
N PHE A 186 -6.53 9.45 -2.06
CA PHE A 186 -6.05 8.40 -1.18
C PHE A 186 -5.61 7.19 -2.00
N MET A 187 -4.60 6.51 -1.50
CA MET A 187 -4.15 5.24 -2.02
C MET A 187 -4.26 4.18 -0.93
N THR A 188 -4.85 3.05 -1.26
CA THR A 188 -5.01 1.90 -0.37
C THR A 188 -4.34 0.68 -0.97
N SER A 189 -3.85 -0.24 -0.13
CA SER A 189 -3.32 -1.52 -0.58
C SER A 189 -3.92 -2.68 0.22
N LYS A 190 -4.13 -3.80 -0.48
CA LYS A 190 -4.59 -5.07 0.09
C LYS A 190 -3.56 -6.15 -0.24
N PRO A 191 -2.68 -6.52 0.70
CA PRO A 191 -1.77 -7.63 0.51
C PRO A 191 -2.53 -8.94 0.27
N PHE A 192 -2.05 -9.78 -0.66
CA PHE A 192 -2.74 -11.03 -1.00
C PHE A 192 -2.86 -11.97 0.20
N LYS A 193 -1.78 -12.08 0.98
CA LYS A 193 -1.70 -12.97 2.15
C LYS A 193 -2.21 -12.33 3.45
N GLU A 194 -2.92 -11.20 3.38
CA GLU A 194 -3.55 -10.58 4.54
C GLU A 194 -4.48 -11.56 5.26
N ASP A 195 -4.34 -11.65 6.59
CA ASP A 195 -5.30 -12.33 7.46
C ASP A 195 -6.34 -11.29 7.87
N THR A 196 -7.51 -11.33 7.23
CA THR A 196 -8.60 -10.40 7.51
C THR A 196 -9.39 -10.79 8.76
N GLY A 197 -9.06 -11.91 9.41
CA GLY A 197 -9.84 -12.48 10.50
C GLY A 197 -11.15 -13.13 10.05
N PHE A 198 -11.50 -13.03 8.75
CA PHE A 198 -12.64 -13.71 8.15
C PHE A 198 -12.19 -15.02 7.50
N VAL A 199 -13.08 -16.03 7.52
CA VAL A 199 -12.82 -17.32 6.89
C VAL A 199 -12.91 -17.16 5.36
N GLU A 200 -11.78 -17.31 4.69
CA GLU A 200 -11.73 -17.37 3.23
C GLU A 200 -11.76 -18.83 2.77
N PHE A 201 -12.72 -19.14 1.88
CA PHE A 201 -12.85 -20.45 1.26
C PHE A 201 -12.24 -20.44 -0.12
N ASN A 202 -11.48 -21.49 -0.46
CA ASN A 202 -10.91 -21.71 -1.79
C ASN A 202 -10.03 -20.56 -2.31
N LYS A 203 -9.41 -19.78 -1.41
CA LYS A 203 -8.44 -18.75 -1.79
C LYS A 203 -7.26 -19.40 -2.53
N PRO A 204 -6.86 -18.89 -3.71
CA PRO A 204 -5.66 -19.39 -4.40
C PRO A 204 -4.42 -19.35 -3.51
N THR A 205 -3.47 -20.26 -3.74
CA THR A 205 -2.20 -20.29 -2.99
C THR A 205 -1.27 -19.13 -3.35
N HIS A 206 -1.46 -18.54 -4.53
CA HIS A 206 -0.68 -17.43 -5.06
C HIS A 206 -1.62 -16.39 -5.67
N GLY A 207 -1.29 -15.12 -5.49
CA GLY A 207 -2.02 -14.00 -6.08
C GLY A 207 -1.27 -12.71 -5.81
N ASP A 208 -1.81 -11.63 -6.37
CA ASP A 208 -1.19 -10.32 -6.32
C ASP A 208 -1.75 -9.49 -5.19
N ASP A 209 -0.88 -8.65 -4.64
CA ASP A 209 -1.32 -7.55 -3.80
C ASP A 209 -2.13 -6.58 -4.66
N LEU A 210 -3.26 -6.13 -4.14
CA LEU A 210 -4.11 -5.17 -4.82
C LEU A 210 -3.83 -3.74 -4.33
N VAL A 211 -4.15 -2.78 -5.18
CA VAL A 211 -3.99 -1.35 -4.89
C VAL A 211 -5.08 -0.57 -5.58
N ALA A 212 -5.55 0.49 -4.92
CA ALA A 212 -6.46 1.45 -5.51
C ALA A 212 -5.98 2.88 -5.24
N ILE A 213 -6.24 3.77 -6.20
CA ILE A 213 -6.05 5.21 -6.07
C ILE A 213 -7.38 5.89 -6.37
N GLU A 214 -7.90 6.61 -5.40
CA GLU A 214 -9.11 7.43 -5.51
C GLU A 214 -8.69 8.89 -5.50
N SER A 215 -9.10 9.67 -6.49
CA SER A 215 -8.59 11.01 -6.65
C SER A 215 -9.58 11.99 -7.27
N VAL A 216 -9.43 13.26 -6.91
CA VAL A 216 -10.20 14.39 -7.43
C VAL A 216 -9.27 15.50 -7.90
N GLY A 217 -9.54 16.02 -9.10
CA GLY A 217 -8.77 17.10 -9.73
C GLY A 217 -9.50 18.46 -9.67
N ASN A 218 -8.73 19.56 -9.72
CA ASN A 218 -9.28 20.92 -9.82
C ASN A 218 -10.03 21.20 -11.13
N ASN A 219 -9.89 20.34 -12.14
CA ASN A 219 -10.70 20.34 -13.35
C ASN A 219 -12.06 19.62 -13.16
N GLY A 220 -12.48 19.33 -11.92
CA GLY A 220 -13.77 18.70 -11.63
C GLY A 220 -13.84 17.21 -12.00
N GLN A 221 -12.69 16.57 -12.21
CA GLN A 221 -12.61 15.14 -12.53
C GLN A 221 -12.41 14.30 -11.27
N MET A 222 -13.18 13.22 -11.17
CA MET A 222 -13.05 12.18 -10.15
C MET A 222 -12.62 10.90 -10.86
N ILE A 223 -11.59 10.24 -10.37
CA ILE A 223 -11.01 9.04 -10.97
C ILE A 223 -10.73 8.00 -9.88
N ILE A 224 -11.17 6.77 -10.11
CA ILE A 224 -10.77 5.59 -9.33
C ILE A 224 -9.98 4.68 -10.25
N GLU A 225 -8.75 4.39 -9.85
CA GLU A 225 -7.85 3.48 -10.51
C GLU A 225 -7.61 2.27 -9.62
N GLU A 226 -7.75 1.07 -10.16
CA GLU A 226 -7.49 -0.17 -9.44
C GLU A 226 -6.45 -1.01 -10.18
N GLY A 227 -5.68 -1.79 -9.44
CA GLY A 227 -4.85 -2.81 -10.03
C GLY A 227 -3.98 -3.52 -9.00
N ILE A 228 -2.72 -3.77 -9.37
CA ILE A 228 -1.84 -4.69 -8.65
C ILE A 228 -0.51 -4.06 -8.29
N VAL A 229 0.04 -4.51 -7.16
CA VAL A 229 1.42 -4.26 -6.73
C VAL A 229 2.20 -5.55 -6.86
N ARG A 230 3.32 -5.52 -7.59
CA ARG A 230 4.27 -6.62 -7.64
C ARG A 230 5.68 -6.05 -7.53
N ASN A 231 6.40 -6.43 -6.47
CA ASN A 231 7.75 -5.95 -6.20
C ASN A 231 7.78 -4.41 -6.19
N ASN A 232 8.54 -3.83 -7.12
CA ASN A 232 8.78 -2.39 -7.26
C ASN A 232 7.90 -1.76 -8.35
N ALA A 233 6.76 -2.38 -8.66
CA ALA A 233 5.86 -1.92 -9.71
C ALA A 233 4.40 -1.89 -9.24
N ILE A 234 3.72 -0.79 -9.54
CA ILE A 234 2.28 -0.62 -9.43
C ILE A 234 1.72 -0.53 -10.85
N LYS A 235 0.67 -1.31 -11.13
CA LYS A 235 -0.08 -1.23 -12.40
C LYS A 235 -1.52 -0.93 -12.07
N LEU A 236 -2.07 0.09 -12.71
CA LEU A 236 -3.40 0.62 -12.45
C LEU A 236 -4.17 0.72 -13.76
N GLU A 237 -5.47 0.47 -13.66
CA GLU A 237 -6.45 0.73 -14.71
C GLU A 237 -7.56 1.60 -14.14
N THR A 238 -7.98 2.62 -14.89
CA THR A 238 -9.14 3.40 -14.49
C THR A 238 -10.41 2.55 -14.53
N LYS A 239 -11.03 2.33 -13.37
CA LYS A 239 -12.30 1.61 -13.23
C LYS A 239 -13.49 2.54 -13.18
N PHE A 240 -13.33 3.70 -12.54
CA PHE A 240 -14.35 4.73 -12.48
C PHE A 240 -13.77 6.08 -12.88
N LYS A 241 -14.58 6.88 -13.56
CA LYS A 241 -14.29 8.26 -13.86
C LYS A 241 -15.58 9.06 -14.01
N ARG A 242 -15.55 10.30 -13.54
CA ARG A 242 -16.65 11.24 -13.68
C ARG A 242 -16.08 12.64 -13.82
N SER A 243 -16.75 13.48 -14.59
CA SER A 243 -16.40 14.89 -14.76
C SER A 243 -17.62 15.73 -14.42
N PHE A 244 -17.44 16.78 -13.62
CA PHE A 244 -18.49 17.77 -13.36
C PHE A 244 -18.90 18.49 -14.65
N PHE A 245 -17.94 18.75 -15.54
CA PHE A 245 -18.17 19.45 -16.82
C PHE A 245 -18.71 18.54 -17.93
N GLY A 246 -19.04 17.28 -17.63
CA GLY A 246 -19.61 16.32 -18.55
C GLY A 246 -18.59 15.36 -19.19
N ASN A 247 -19.10 14.29 -19.79
CA ASN A 247 -18.27 13.15 -20.23
C ASN A 247 -17.41 13.44 -21.47
N HIS A 248 -17.61 14.55 -22.16
CA HIS A 248 -16.93 14.87 -23.42
C HIS A 248 -15.45 15.22 -23.25
N THR A 249 -15.00 15.48 -22.02
CA THR A 249 -13.59 15.74 -21.66
C THR A 249 -12.85 14.47 -21.23
N LEU A 250 -13.57 13.38 -20.95
CA LEU A 250 -12.99 12.17 -20.39
C LEU A 250 -12.44 11.23 -21.46
N PHE A 251 -11.29 10.65 -21.18
CA PHE A 251 -10.73 9.54 -21.95
C PHE A 251 -11.63 8.31 -21.89
N LYS A 252 -11.58 7.39 -22.87
CA LYS A 252 -12.37 6.13 -22.87
C LYS A 252 -11.80 5.08 -21.93
N GLN A 253 -10.48 4.94 -21.87
CA GLN A 253 -9.78 4.04 -20.94
C GLN A 253 -8.37 4.58 -20.68
N ALA A 254 -7.84 4.31 -19.49
CA ALA A 254 -6.46 4.63 -19.17
C ALA A 254 -5.82 3.52 -18.33
N LYS A 255 -4.51 3.35 -18.54
CA LYS A 255 -3.64 2.53 -17.72
C LYS A 255 -2.44 3.35 -17.29
N ARG A 256 -2.09 3.26 -16.02
CA ARG A 256 -0.89 3.88 -15.44
C ARG A 256 -0.02 2.80 -14.83
N MET A 257 1.28 2.94 -14.98
CA MET A 257 2.24 2.07 -14.31
C MET A 257 3.32 2.90 -13.67
N PHE A 258 3.61 2.62 -12.40
CA PHE A 258 4.73 3.19 -11.68
C PHE A 258 5.77 2.11 -11.47
N LEU A 259 7.02 2.40 -11.81
CA LEU A 259 8.14 1.49 -11.64
C LEU A 259 9.27 2.21 -10.93
N LEU A 260 9.70 1.69 -9.79
CA LEU A 260 10.93 2.16 -9.15
C LEU A 260 12.13 1.55 -9.89
N ILE A 261 12.83 2.39 -10.65
CA ILE A 261 14.01 1.98 -11.44
C ILE A 261 15.27 2.00 -10.57
N ARG A 262 15.38 3.02 -9.71
CA ARG A 262 16.43 3.20 -8.70
C ARG A 262 15.81 3.76 -7.43
N PRO A 263 16.48 3.66 -6.27
CA PRO A 263 15.93 4.21 -5.02
C PRO A 263 15.47 5.67 -5.12
N ASP A 264 16.11 6.46 -5.98
CA ASP A 264 15.84 7.87 -6.22
C ASP A 264 15.13 8.17 -7.56
N ILE A 265 14.79 7.14 -8.36
CA ILE A 265 14.16 7.33 -9.68
C ILE A 265 12.92 6.45 -9.84
N LEU A 266 11.79 7.12 -9.99
CA LEU A 266 10.49 6.55 -10.28
C LEU A 266 10.12 6.85 -11.74
N GLU A 267 9.69 5.83 -12.49
CA GLU A 267 9.18 5.99 -13.84
C GLU A 267 7.67 5.80 -13.84
N GLU A 268 6.93 6.74 -14.42
CA GLU A 268 5.51 6.61 -14.71
C GLU A 268 5.31 6.40 -16.22
N ARG A 269 4.56 5.36 -16.57
CA ARG A 269 4.13 5.07 -17.95
C ARG A 269 2.62 5.21 -18.02
N VAL A 270 2.14 5.96 -18.98
CA VAL A 270 0.71 6.21 -19.16
C VAL A 270 0.29 5.77 -20.55
N ILE A 271 -0.85 5.08 -20.62
CA ILE A 271 -1.53 4.71 -21.85
C ILE A 271 -2.96 5.24 -21.71
N ILE A 272 -3.32 6.20 -22.54
CA ILE A 272 -4.68 6.75 -22.60
C ILE A 272 -5.25 6.48 -23.98
N THR A 273 -6.45 5.90 -24.03
CA THR A 273 -7.29 5.92 -25.23
C THR A 273 -8.32 7.02 -25.05
N ASP A 274 -8.29 8.02 -25.93
CA ASP A 274 -9.22 9.14 -25.88
C ASP A 274 -10.65 8.72 -26.27
N LYS A 275 -11.57 9.69 -26.28
CA LYS A 275 -12.97 9.47 -26.66
C LYS A 275 -13.17 9.02 -28.11
N PHE A 276 -12.23 9.32 -28.99
CA PHE A 276 -12.26 8.96 -30.41
C PHE A 276 -11.59 7.60 -30.69
N GLY A 277 -11.04 6.95 -29.66
CA GLY A 277 -10.35 5.67 -29.79
C GLY A 277 -8.86 5.80 -30.13
N VAL A 278 -8.33 7.02 -30.21
CA VAL A 278 -6.90 7.25 -30.45
C VAL A 278 -6.14 6.97 -29.17
N THR A 279 -5.13 6.11 -29.26
CA THR A 279 -4.30 5.74 -28.12
C THR A 279 -3.00 6.52 -28.11
N LYS A 280 -2.76 7.26 -27.03
CA LYS A 280 -1.51 7.94 -26.73
C LYS A 280 -0.76 7.19 -25.65
N LYS A 281 0.57 7.18 -25.76
CA LYS A 281 1.47 6.55 -24.80
C LYS A 281 2.64 7.48 -24.53
N TRP A 282 2.95 7.69 -23.27
CA TRP A 282 4.12 8.45 -22.87
C TRP A 282 4.71 7.89 -21.59
N LEU A 283 5.94 8.32 -21.31
CA LEU A 283 6.66 8.02 -20.08
C LEU A 283 7.23 9.31 -19.51
N LYS A 284 7.27 9.39 -18.20
CA LYS A 284 7.97 10.45 -17.47
C LYS A 284 8.73 9.85 -16.29
N ARG A 285 9.82 10.49 -15.92
CA ARG A 285 10.67 10.07 -14.81
C ARG A 285 10.65 11.14 -13.73
N PHE A 286 10.53 10.70 -12.50
CA PHE A 286 10.63 11.53 -11.32
C PHE A 286 11.91 11.22 -10.57
N LYS A 287 12.48 12.26 -9.98
CA LYS A 287 13.55 12.16 -9.00
C LYS A 287 12.96 12.29 -7.60
N ARG A 288 13.36 11.43 -6.67
CA ARG A 288 12.98 11.57 -5.27
C ARG A 288 13.64 12.82 -4.69
N THR A 289 12.85 13.73 -4.14
CA THR A 289 13.34 14.93 -3.45
C THR A 289 13.15 14.84 -1.95
N PHE A 290 12.25 13.98 -1.47
CA PHE A 290 12.05 13.73 -0.04
C PHE A 290 11.64 12.28 0.23
N ASN A 291 12.15 11.71 1.34
CA ASN A 291 11.82 10.35 1.80
C ASN A 291 11.25 10.40 3.22
N TYR A 292 9.93 10.27 3.35
CA TYR A 292 9.23 10.30 4.63
C TYR A 292 9.64 9.16 5.58
N LEU A 293 10.20 8.07 5.05
CA LEU A 293 10.63 6.91 5.85
C LEU A 293 12.04 7.08 6.45
N GLU A 294 12.73 8.17 6.15
CA GLU A 294 14.07 8.50 6.65
C GLU A 294 14.11 9.82 7.44
N GLU A 295 12.94 10.44 7.69
CA GLU A 295 12.78 11.67 8.46
C GLU A 295 12.77 11.37 9.97
N PHE A 296 13.94 11.06 10.54
CA PHE A 296 14.03 10.76 11.97
C PHE A 296 14.03 12.02 12.83
N VAL A 297 13.19 12.05 13.86
CA VAL A 297 13.18 13.06 14.93
C VAL A 297 13.57 12.42 16.27
N ARG A 298 14.03 13.23 17.23
CA ARG A 298 14.34 12.74 18.59
C ARG A 298 13.08 12.67 19.44
N ASP A 299 13.04 11.71 20.36
CA ASP A 299 11.89 11.52 21.26
C ASP A 299 11.61 12.76 22.14
N THR A 300 12.62 13.56 22.46
CA THR A 300 12.51 14.76 23.31
C THR A 300 11.89 15.98 22.64
N ASP A 301 11.88 16.04 21.31
CA ASP A 301 11.56 17.27 20.57
C ASP A 301 10.05 17.51 20.41
N VAL A 302 9.20 16.65 20.98
CA VAL A 302 7.74 16.66 20.72
C VAL A 302 6.87 16.73 21.99
N ASN A 303 7.47 16.82 23.17
CA ASN A 303 6.72 17.06 24.41
C ASN A 303 6.09 18.48 24.49
N ASP A 304 6.30 19.35 23.49
CA ASP A 304 5.76 20.72 23.45
C ASP A 304 4.50 20.89 22.56
N ARG A 305 3.92 19.81 22.02
CA ARG A 305 2.70 19.90 21.17
C ARG A 305 1.63 18.84 21.47
N SER A 306 1.45 18.51 22.75
CA SER A 306 0.30 17.72 23.22
C SER A 306 -0.61 18.56 24.09
#